data_AF-A0A838FBK9-F1
#
_entry.id   AF-A0A838FBK9-F1
#
_cell.length_a   1.000
_cell.length_b   1.000
_cell.length_c   1.000
_cell.angle_alpha   90.00
_cell.angle_beta   90.00
_cell.angle_gamma   90.00
#
_symmetry.space_group_name_H-M   'P 1'
#
loop_
_entity.id
_entity.type
_entity.pdbx_description
1 polymer ?
#
loop_
_entity_poly.entity_id
_entity_poly.type
_entity_poly.pdbx_seq_one_letter_code
_entity_poly.pdbx_strand_id
1 'polypeptide(L)'
;MPDIIHQLPDSIANQIAAGEVIQRPASAVKELMENALDAGASSIKLIIKDAGKQLIQVIDNGCGMSETDARMSFERHATSKISTIDDLFAIRTMGFRGEAMASIAAIAQVELKSKRR
;
A
#
# COMPACT_ATOMS: atom_id res chain seq x y z
N MET A 1 -41.58 -9.94 -6.38
CA MET A 1 -40.76 -8.85 -6.97
C MET A 1 -39.36 -9.43 -7.13
N PRO A 2 -38.66 -9.18 -8.24
CA PRO A 2 -37.29 -9.66 -8.38
C PRO A 2 -36.38 -8.97 -7.36
N ASP A 3 -35.34 -9.68 -6.94
CA ASP A 3 -34.35 -9.15 -6.01
C ASP A 3 -33.62 -7.94 -6.63
N ILE A 4 -33.50 -6.86 -5.85
CA ILE A 4 -32.95 -5.57 -6.31
C ILE A 4 -31.45 -5.45 -5.99
N ILE A 5 -30.98 -6.19 -4.99
CA ILE A 5 -29.60 -6.15 -4.50
C ILE A 5 -28.75 -7.11 -5.34
N HIS A 6 -27.61 -6.63 -5.83
CA HIS A 6 -26.62 -7.44 -6.55
C HIS A 6 -25.23 -7.18 -5.98
N GLN A 7 -24.36 -8.19 -6.06
CA GLN A 7 -22.96 -8.05 -5.67
C GLN A 7 -22.23 -7.17 -6.68
N LEU A 8 -21.47 -6.20 -6.18
CA LEU A 8 -20.64 -5.36 -7.02
C LEU A 8 -19.49 -6.21 -7.62
N PRO A 9 -19.07 -5.92 -8.87
CA PRO A 9 -17.83 -6.45 -9.39
C PRO A 9 -16.65 -6.09 -8.49
N ASP A 10 -15.69 -7.00 -8.35
CA ASP A 10 -14.52 -6.83 -7.47
C ASP A 10 -13.74 -5.55 -7.80
N SER A 11 -13.61 -5.20 -9.07
CA SER A 11 -12.93 -3.96 -9.49
C SER A 11 -13.58 -2.71 -8.90
N ILE A 12 -14.92 -2.66 -8.88
CA ILE A 12 -15.69 -1.53 -8.34
C ILE A 12 -15.59 -1.50 -6.82
N ALA A 13 -15.82 -2.65 -6.17
CA ALA A 13 -15.70 -2.76 -4.71
C ALA A 13 -14.29 -2.35 -4.24
N ASN A 14 -13.26 -2.78 -4.99
CA ASN A 14 -11.87 -2.46 -4.69
C ASN A 14 -11.55 -0.97 -4.82
N GLN A 15 -12.07 -0.32 -5.87
CA GLN A 15 -11.86 1.10 -6.11
C GLN A 15 -12.57 1.97 -5.06
N ILE A 16 -13.77 1.57 -4.63
CA ILE A 16 -14.50 2.24 -3.55
C ILE A 16 -13.71 2.14 -2.24
N ALA A 17 -13.30 0.93 -1.84
CA ALA A 17 -12.52 0.71 -0.63
C ALA A 17 -11.17 1.45 -0.65
N ALA A 18 -10.52 1.51 -1.83
CA ALA A 18 -9.28 2.25 -2.00
C ALA A 18 -9.46 3.76 -1.78
N GLY A 19 -10.62 4.33 -2.13
CA GLY A 19 -10.94 5.73 -1.89
C GLY A 19 -11.08 6.08 -0.39
N GLU A 20 -11.43 5.12 0.46
CA GLU A 20 -11.46 5.31 1.91
C GLU A 20 -10.06 5.35 2.52
N VAL A 21 -9.14 4.55 1.97
CA VAL A 21 -7.74 4.46 2.41
C VAL A 21 -6.90 5.62 1.84
N ILE A 22 -7.03 5.89 0.54
CA ILE A 22 -6.26 6.90 -0.20
C ILE A 22 -7.20 7.98 -0.74
N GLN A 23 -7.51 8.95 0.12
CA GLN A 23 -8.41 10.06 -0.23
C GLN A 23 -7.71 11.18 -1.03
N ARG A 24 -6.40 11.35 -0.83
CA ARG A 24 -5.61 12.49 -1.32
C ARG A 24 -4.20 12.03 -1.69
N PRO A 25 -3.48 12.70 -2.61
CA PRO A 25 -2.08 12.38 -2.92
C PRO A 25 -1.19 12.28 -1.67
N ALA A 26 -1.41 13.16 -0.68
CA ALA A 26 -0.69 13.13 0.59
C ALA A 26 -0.88 11.82 1.38
N SER A 27 -2.05 11.17 1.30
CA SER A 27 -2.30 9.88 1.93
C SER A 27 -1.43 8.78 1.30
N ALA A 28 -1.32 8.75 -0.03
CA ALA A 28 -0.43 7.81 -0.72
C ALA A 28 1.04 8.04 -0.35
N VAL A 29 1.47 9.31 -0.28
CA VAL A 29 2.82 9.65 0.21
C VAL A 29 3.04 9.11 1.61
N LYS A 30 2.12 9.38 2.55
CA LYS A 30 2.22 8.94 3.94
C LYS A 30 2.38 7.42 4.05
N GLU A 31 1.55 6.64 3.36
CA GLU A 31 1.63 5.17 3.38
C GLU A 31 2.93 4.63 2.77
N LEU A 32 3.41 5.20 1.66
CA LEU A 32 4.68 4.80 1.04
C LEU A 32 5.89 5.14 1.92
N MET A 33 5.87 6.30 2.56
CA MET A 33 6.93 6.73 3.49
C MET A 33 6.97 5.85 4.74
N GLU A 34 5.81 5.51 5.30
CA GLU A 34 5.71 4.58 6.43
C GLU A 34 6.20 3.17 6.08
N ASN A 35 5.91 2.68 4.87
CA ASN A 35 6.47 1.41 4.39
C ASN A 35 8.00 1.45 4.29
N ALA A 36 8.58 2.56 3.83
CA ALA A 36 10.03 2.71 3.80
C ALA A 36 10.65 2.72 5.21
N LEU A 37 10.00 3.37 6.18
CA LEU A 37 10.43 3.36 7.58
C LEU A 37 10.34 1.95 8.19
N ASP A 38 9.24 1.25 7.96
CA ASP A 38 9.05 -0.14 8.41
C ASP A 38 10.07 -1.10 7.76
N ALA A 39 10.56 -0.79 6.56
CA ALA A 39 11.65 -1.52 5.91
C ALA A 39 13.05 -1.20 6.48
N GLY A 40 13.13 -0.35 7.51
CA GLY A 40 14.38 0.05 8.17
C GLY A 40 15.21 1.04 7.36
N ALA A 41 14.59 1.80 6.45
CA ALA A 41 15.32 2.78 5.65
C ALA A 41 15.91 3.89 6.52
N SER A 42 17.20 4.19 6.31
CA SER A 42 17.89 5.33 6.92
C SER A 42 17.92 6.55 6.01
N SER A 43 17.61 6.38 4.72
CA SER A 43 17.52 7.44 3.73
C SER A 43 16.31 7.19 2.84
N ILE A 44 15.46 8.20 2.73
CA ILE A 44 14.27 8.17 1.89
C ILE A 44 14.25 9.44 1.04
N LYS A 45 14.11 9.28 -0.28
CA LYS A 45 13.97 10.37 -1.24
C LYS A 45 12.54 10.38 -1.77
N LEU A 46 11.86 11.50 -1.56
CA LEU A 46 10.52 11.76 -2.09
C LEU A 46 10.61 12.69 -3.31
N ILE A 47 10.01 12.28 -4.42
CA ILE A 47 9.89 13.08 -5.64
C ILE A 47 8.40 13.26 -5.94
N ILE A 48 7.97 14.52 -6.05
CA ILE A 48 6.59 14.91 -6.33
C ILE A 48 6.56 15.77 -7.59
N LYS A 49 5.59 15.49 -8.48
CA LYS A 49 5.25 16.39 -9.60
C LYS A 49 3.76 16.73 -9.57
N ASP A 50 3.44 17.99 -9.88
CA ASP A 50 2.08 18.52 -9.90
C ASP A 50 1.28 18.16 -8.63
N ALA A 51 1.83 18.50 -7.46
CA ALA A 51 1.25 18.20 -6.14
C ALA A 51 0.88 16.71 -5.94
N GLY A 52 1.53 15.80 -6.65
CA GLY A 52 1.32 14.35 -6.56
C GLY A 52 0.26 13.81 -7.51
N LYS A 53 -0.37 14.67 -8.32
CA LYS A 53 -1.32 14.25 -9.35
C LYS A 53 -0.63 13.59 -10.54
N GLN A 54 0.55 14.10 -10.91
CA GLN A 54 1.32 13.55 -12.01
C GLN A 54 2.27 12.45 -11.56
N LEU A 55 2.97 12.64 -10.43
CA LEU A 55 3.94 11.67 -9.92
C LEU A 55 4.08 11.75 -8.42
N ILE A 56 4.05 10.58 -7.79
CA ILE A 56 4.56 10.33 -6.44
C ILE A 56 5.58 9.21 -6.57
N GLN A 57 6.84 9.48 -6.20
CA GLN A 57 7.89 8.47 -6.21
C GLN A 57 8.65 8.51 -4.89
N VAL A 58 8.67 7.37 -4.21
CA VAL A 58 9.43 7.14 -2.97
C VAL A 58 10.57 6.18 -3.30
N ILE A 59 11.79 6.58 -2.97
CA ILE A 59 13.00 5.77 -3.14
C ILE A 59 13.63 5.66 -1.77
N ASP A 60 13.71 4.45 -1.24
CA ASP A 60 14.31 4.16 0.05
C ASP A 60 15.52 3.24 -0.09
N ASN A 61 16.27 3.13 1.00
CA ASN A 61 17.41 2.23 1.12
C ASN A 61 17.14 1.11 2.14
N GLY A 62 15.89 0.69 2.33
CA GLY A 62 15.51 -0.36 3.26
C GLY A 62 15.98 -1.76 2.84
N CYS A 63 15.40 -2.77 3.46
CA CYS A 63 15.73 -4.18 3.21
C CYS A 63 15.33 -4.68 1.82
N GLY A 64 14.35 -4.04 1.18
CA GLY A 64 13.81 -4.43 -0.13
C GLY A 64 12.95 -5.70 -0.10
N MET A 65 12.48 -6.12 -1.27
CA MET A 65 11.56 -7.24 -1.45
C MET A 65 12.15 -8.30 -2.38
N SER A 66 11.78 -9.57 -2.15
CA SER A 66 11.96 -10.60 -3.18
C SER A 66 10.92 -10.40 -4.29
N GLU A 67 11.08 -11.10 -5.41
CA GLU A 67 10.09 -11.07 -6.51
C GLU A 67 8.70 -11.54 -6.05
N THR A 68 8.65 -12.54 -5.17
CA THR A 68 7.41 -13.04 -4.60
C THR A 68 6.79 -12.02 -3.64
N ASP A 69 7.57 -11.43 -2.75
CA ASP A 69 7.05 -10.40 -1.83
C ASP A 69 6.57 -9.16 -2.59
N ALA A 70 7.28 -8.77 -3.66
CA ALA A 70 6.90 -7.65 -4.51
C ALA A 70 5.51 -7.86 -5.11
N ARG A 71 5.23 -9.07 -5.63
CA ARG A 71 3.88 -9.45 -6.09
C ARG A 71 2.86 -9.45 -4.95
N MET A 72 3.16 -10.17 -3.88
CA MET A 72 2.27 -10.32 -2.72
C MET A 72 1.93 -8.98 -2.06
N SER A 73 2.82 -7.99 -2.11
CA SER A 73 2.59 -6.68 -1.50
C SER A 73 1.39 -5.94 -2.10
N PHE A 74 0.98 -6.28 -3.33
CA PHE A 74 -0.20 -5.70 -3.98
C PHE A 74 -1.48 -6.49 -3.76
N GLU A 75 -1.43 -7.63 -3.07
CA GLU A 75 -2.61 -8.39 -2.66
C GLU A 75 -3.25 -7.76 -1.42
N ARG A 76 -4.58 -7.87 -1.31
CA ARG A 76 -5.28 -7.44 -0.10
C ARG A 76 -4.99 -8.39 1.05
N HIS A 77 -5.03 -7.85 2.27
CA HIS A 77 -4.81 -8.61 3.49
C HIS A 77 -3.46 -9.36 3.55
N ALA A 78 -2.47 -8.91 2.75
CA ALA A 78 -1.14 -9.49 2.71
C ALA A 78 -0.14 -8.57 3.42
N THR A 79 0.55 -9.08 4.44
CA THR A 79 1.53 -8.29 5.19
C THR A 79 2.62 -9.16 5.80
N SER A 80 3.81 -8.58 5.97
CA SER A 80 4.92 -9.17 6.71
C SER A 80 5.01 -8.67 8.17
N LYS A 81 4.10 -7.78 8.59
CA LYS A 81 4.24 -6.98 9.82
C LYS A 81 3.52 -7.60 11.01
N ILE A 82 2.47 -8.40 10.75
CA ILE A 82 1.70 -9.15 11.75
C ILE A 82 1.35 -10.53 11.18
N SER A 83 1.10 -11.49 12.07
CA SER A 83 0.81 -12.89 11.73
C SER A 83 -0.28 -13.51 12.60
N THR A 84 -0.45 -13.00 13.82
CA THR A 84 -1.44 -13.48 14.79
C THR A 84 -2.33 -12.34 15.25
N ILE A 85 -3.46 -12.68 15.90
CA ILE A 85 -4.34 -11.67 16.50
C ILE A 85 -3.66 -10.93 17.66
N ASP A 86 -2.75 -11.61 18.37
CA ASP A 86 -2.03 -11.02 19.51
C ASP A 86 -1.09 -9.90 19.07
N ASP A 87 -0.56 -9.98 17.84
CA ASP A 87 0.28 -8.94 17.26
C ASP A 87 -0.44 -7.58 17.14
N LEU A 88 -1.78 -7.57 17.04
CA LEU A 88 -2.58 -6.33 17.01
C LEU A 88 -2.49 -5.54 18.33
N PHE A 89 -2.24 -6.21 19.44
CA PHE A 89 -2.09 -5.55 20.74
C PHE A 89 -0.65 -5.09 21.01
N ALA A 90 0.29 -5.43 20.13
CA ALA A 90 1.71 -5.13 20.27
C ALA A 90 2.32 -4.58 18.96
N ILE A 91 1.60 -3.70 18.25
CA ILE A 91 2.04 -3.14 16.98
C ILE A 91 3.33 -2.33 17.15
N ARG A 92 4.36 -2.68 16.37
CA ARG A 92 5.68 -2.01 16.36
C ARG A 92 6.00 -1.31 15.03
N THR A 93 5.14 -1.47 14.04
CA THR A 93 5.28 -0.92 12.69
C THR A 93 4.20 0.13 12.44
N MET A 94 4.42 1.00 11.47
CA MET A 94 3.46 2.04 11.10
C MET A 94 2.25 1.48 10.36
N GLY A 95 2.48 0.48 9.49
CA GLY A 95 1.41 -0.29 8.84
C GLY A 95 1.24 -1.69 9.42
N PHE A 96 0.09 -2.33 9.19
CA PHE A 96 -0.15 -3.74 9.52
C PHE A 96 -1.35 -4.36 8.80
N ARG A 97 -2.22 -3.56 8.18
CA ARG A 97 -3.47 -4.05 7.57
C ARG A 97 -3.29 -4.79 6.24
N GLY A 98 -2.16 -4.61 5.57
CA GLY A 98 -1.92 -5.19 4.25
C GLY A 98 -2.77 -4.60 3.12
N GLU A 99 -3.22 -3.33 3.26
CA GLU A 99 -4.15 -2.71 2.30
C GLU A 99 -3.53 -1.57 1.47
N ALA A 100 -2.43 -0.98 1.91
CA ALA A 100 -1.94 0.28 1.35
C ALA A 100 -1.55 0.18 -0.12
N MET A 101 -0.67 -0.77 -0.47
CA MET A 101 -0.17 -0.95 -1.84
C MET A 101 -1.28 -1.39 -2.80
N ALA A 102 -2.14 -2.33 -2.36
CA ALA A 102 -3.32 -2.76 -3.10
C ALA A 102 -4.29 -1.59 -3.38
N SER A 103 -4.53 -0.75 -2.37
CA SER A 103 -5.40 0.43 -2.50
C SER A 103 -4.81 1.45 -3.48
N ILE A 104 -3.51 1.72 -3.43
CA ILE A 104 -2.84 2.62 -4.38
C ILE A 104 -2.94 2.05 -5.80
N ALA A 105 -2.68 0.76 -6.00
CA ALA A 105 -2.74 0.12 -7.31
C ALA A 105 -4.16 0.09 -7.91
N ALA A 106 -5.21 0.10 -7.09
CA ALA A 106 -6.59 0.15 -7.55
C ALA A 106 -6.98 1.51 -8.18
N ILE A 107 -6.25 2.59 -7.88
CA ILE A 107 -6.60 3.96 -8.32
C ILE A 107 -5.48 4.68 -9.07
N ALA A 108 -4.31 4.06 -9.24
CA ALA A 108 -3.15 4.65 -9.90
C ALA A 108 -2.38 3.63 -10.72
N GLN A 109 -1.61 4.11 -11.69
CA GLN A 109 -0.60 3.30 -12.37
C GLN A 109 0.64 3.22 -11.47
N VAL A 110 1.07 2.01 -11.12
CA VAL A 110 2.15 1.77 -10.16
C VAL A 110 3.28 1.00 -10.82
N GLU A 111 4.51 1.44 -10.55
CA GLU A 111 5.73 0.72 -10.87
C GLU A 111 6.51 0.50 -9.57
N LEU A 112 6.83 -0.75 -9.25
CA LEU A 112 7.66 -1.12 -8.11
C LEU A 112 9.02 -1.63 -8.60
N LYS A 113 10.09 -1.02 -8.11
CA LYS A 113 11.46 -1.51 -8.26
C LYS A 113 12.02 -1.78 -6.88
N SER A 114 12.41 -3.03 -6.63
CA SER A 114 13.00 -3.44 -5.37
C SER A 114 14.09 -4.48 -5.61
N LYS A 115 15.04 -4.54 -4.68
CA LYS A 115 16.11 -5.53 -4.65
C LYS A 115 16.42 -5.82 -3.19
N ARG A 116 16.40 -7.09 -2.79
CA ARG A 116 16.90 -7.48 -1.47
C ARG A 116 18.38 -7.16 -1.35
N ARG A 117 18.75 -6.58 -0.20
CA ARG A 117 20.15 -6.39 0.17
C ARG A 117 20.85 -7.73 0.44
#